data_AF-A0A9N9J8R3-F1
#
_entry.id   AF-A0A9N9J8R3-F1
#
_cell.length_a   1.000
_cell.length_b   1.000
_cell.length_c   1.000
_cell.angle_alpha   90.00
_cell.angle_beta   90.00
_cell.angle_gamma   90.00
#
_symmetry.space_group_name_H-M   'P 1'
#
loop_
_entity.id
_entity.type
_entity.pdbx_description
1 polymer ?
#
loop_
_entity_poly.entity_id
_entity_poly.type
_entity_poly.pdbx_seq_one_letter_code
_entity_poly.pdbx_strand_id
1 'polypeptide(L)'
;YRPKIRCEVPQLLLDLMNKCIDAEPQNRPTAKELSNTLDRFFVDLKNEKTELYKQVKNITNLDKNFLTYDQIKYQTHPKAIYTSRSLNLSKLSKPVNAGSRHFDFEIPDVK
;
A
#
# COMPACT_ATOMS: atom_id res chain seq x y z
N TYR A 1 -9.16 -6.22 -3.16
CA TYR A 1 -8.45 -6.53 -1.89
C TYR A 1 -7.11 -5.83 -1.94
N ARG A 2 -6.69 -5.10 -0.90
CA ARG A 2 -5.36 -4.49 -0.85
C ARG A 2 -4.37 -5.49 -0.25
N PRO A 3 -3.19 -5.72 -0.87
CA PRO A 3 -2.17 -6.56 -0.28
C PRO A 3 -1.78 -6.07 1.11
N LYS A 4 -1.61 -7.00 2.06
CA LYS A 4 -1.07 -6.68 3.37
C LYS A 4 0.45 -6.54 3.26
N ILE A 5 0.99 -5.45 3.78
CA ILE A 5 2.43 -5.28 3.95
C ILE A 5 2.83 -6.17 5.13
N ARG A 6 3.87 -6.99 4.93
CA ARG A 6 4.31 -8.00 5.92
C ARG A 6 5.53 -7.54 6.73
N CYS A 7 6.06 -6.37 6.42
CA CYS A 7 7.14 -5.73 7.17
C CYS A 7 6.60 -4.54 7.93
N GLU A 8 7.29 -4.17 9.01
CA GLU A 8 7.13 -2.86 9.60
C GLU A 8 7.58 -1.79 8.61
N VAL A 9 6.78 -0.74 8.49
CA VAL A 9 7.04 0.41 7.61
C VAL A 9 6.88 1.67 8.43
N PRO A 10 7.75 2.68 8.26
CA PRO A 10 7.55 3.98 8.89
C PRO A 10 6.14 4.50 8.63
N GLN A 11 5.43 4.93 9.68
CA GLN A 11 4.05 5.38 9.59
C GLN A 11 3.86 6.47 8.53
N LEU A 12 4.82 7.40 8.43
CA LEU A 12 4.80 8.45 7.40
C LEU A 12 4.80 7.91 5.97
N LEU A 13 5.51 6.82 5.70
CA LEU A 13 5.52 6.18 4.39
C LEU A 13 4.23 5.39 4.16
N LEU A 14 3.71 4.70 5.19
CA LEU A 14 2.44 3.99 5.13
C LEU A 14 1.28 4.95 4.81
N ASP A 15 1.25 6.12 5.44
CA ASP A 15 0.23 7.15 5.21
C ASP A 15 0.32 7.70 3.79
N LEU A 16 1.53 7.94 3.28
CA LEU A 16 1.73 8.37 1.89
C LEU A 16 1.26 7.32 0.89
N MET A 17 1.64 6.04 1.11
CA MET A 17 1.19 4.92 0.29
C MET A 17 -0.34 4.82 0.27
N ASN A 18 -0.99 4.96 1.42
CA ASN A 18 -2.45 4.92 1.55
C ASN A 18 -3.14 6.03 0.74
N LYS A 19 -2.58 7.25 0.73
CA LYS A 19 -3.07 8.34 -0.12
C LYS A 19 -2.91 8.02 -1.61
N CYS A 20 -1.78 7.47 -2.02
CA CYS A 20 -1.54 7.11 -3.43
C CYS A 20 -2.52 6.07 -3.99
N ILE A 21 -2.98 5.15 -3.14
CA ILE A 21 -3.89 4.07 -3.54
C ILE A 21 -5.36 4.34 -3.16
N ASP A 22 -5.70 5.56 -2.74
CA ASP A 22 -7.05 5.92 -2.34
C ASP A 22 -8.05 5.66 -3.48
N ALA A 23 -9.24 5.15 -3.14
CA ALA A 23 -10.27 4.87 -4.11
C ALA A 23 -10.69 6.14 -4.86
N GLU A 24 -10.78 7.27 -4.13
CA GLU A 24 -11.18 8.53 -4.72
C GLU A 24 -9.98 9.28 -5.33
N PRO A 25 -10.01 9.58 -6.64
CA PRO A 25 -8.89 10.25 -7.31
C PRO A 25 -8.50 11.58 -6.68
N GLN A 26 -9.47 12.30 -6.10
CA GLN A 26 -9.28 13.62 -5.49
C GLN A 26 -8.40 13.56 -4.22
N ASN A 27 -8.35 12.40 -3.56
CA ASN A 27 -7.55 12.18 -2.36
C ASN A 27 -6.11 11.75 -2.69
N ARG A 28 -5.84 11.40 -3.96
CA ARG A 28 -4.50 10.98 -4.38
C ARG A 28 -3.62 12.22 -4.59
N PRO A 29 -2.35 12.17 -4.17
CA PRO A 29 -1.42 13.23 -4.51
C PRO A 29 -1.19 13.23 -6.02
N THR A 30 -0.98 14.42 -6.57
CA THR A 30 -0.40 14.57 -7.89
C THR A 30 1.03 14.03 -7.91
N ALA A 31 1.55 13.70 -9.10
CA ALA A 31 2.93 13.24 -9.25
C ALA A 31 3.94 14.25 -8.66
N LYS A 32 3.67 15.56 -8.81
CA LYS A 32 4.51 16.63 -8.26
C LYS A 32 4.51 16.64 -6.73
N GLU A 33 3.33 16.55 -6.11
CA GLU A 33 3.21 16.50 -4.64
C GLU A 33 3.88 15.26 -4.05
N LEU A 34 3.72 14.12 -4.72
CA LEU A 34 4.39 12.88 -4.34
C LEU A 34 5.92 13.03 -4.41
N SER A 35 6.44 13.55 -5.53
CA SER A 35 7.88 13.80 -5.70
C SER A 35 8.43 14.70 -4.59
N ASN A 36 7.79 15.85 -4.37
CA ASN A 36 8.20 16.80 -3.33
C ASN A 36 8.19 16.19 -1.93
N THR A 37 7.21 15.33 -1.63
CA THR A 37 7.11 14.63 -0.34
C THR A 37 8.27 13.64 -0.18
N LEU A 38 8.57 12.87 -1.22
CA LEU A 38 9.69 11.93 -1.21
C LEU A 38 11.03 12.64 -1.10
N ASP A 39 11.23 13.76 -1.81
CA ASP A 39 12.44 14.59 -1.69
C ASP A 39 12.64 15.12 -0.26
N ARG A 40 11.55 15.54 0.39
CA ARG A 40 11.59 15.92 1.82
C ARG A 40 11.96 14.75 2.70
N PHE A 41 11.39 13.56 2.47
CA PHE A 41 11.74 12.36 3.22
C PHE A 41 13.23 12.01 3.09
N PHE A 42 13.82 12.17 1.90
CA PHE A 42 15.26 11.98 1.71
C PHE A 42 16.12 12.94 2.54
N VAL A 43 15.68 14.19 2.70
CA VAL A 43 16.35 15.17 3.58
C VAL A 43 16.12 14.81 5.05
N ASP A 44 14.90 14.46 5.43
CA ASP A 44 14.54 14.17 6.81
C ASP A 44 15.30 12.96 7.35
N LEU A 45 15.55 11.94 6.52
CA LEU A 45 16.36 10.77 6.86
C LEU A 45 17.82 11.10 7.21
N LYS A 46 18.33 12.29 6.87
CA LYS A 46 19.68 12.73 7.22
C LYS A 46 19.72 13.50 8.55
N ASN A 47 18.56 13.77 9.15
CA ASN A 47 18.45 14.58 10.36
C ASN A 47 17.79 13.76 11.48
N GLU A 48 18.57 13.44 12.52
CA GLU A 48 18.13 12.56 13.59
C GLU A 48 16.95 13.08 14.42
N LYS A 49 16.67 14.38 14.31
CA LYS A 49 15.58 15.03 15.03
C LYS A 49 14.23 14.83 14.35
N THR A 50 14.22 14.45 13.07
CA THR A 50 12.98 14.30 12.30
C THR A 50 12.21 13.06 12.73
N GLU A 51 10.90 13.13 12.53
CA GLU A 51 10.00 12.03 12.86
C GLU A 51 10.29 10.80 12.01
N LEU A 52 10.54 10.98 10.70
CA LEU A 52 10.85 9.88 9.80
C LEU A 52 12.12 9.14 10.22
N TYR A 53 13.19 9.86 10.58
CA TYR A 53 14.41 9.22 11.05
C TYR A 53 14.16 8.38 12.31
N LYS A 54 13.41 8.93 13.28
CA LYS A 54 13.06 8.20 14.51
C LYS A 54 12.25 6.95 14.22
N GLN A 55 11.26 7.03 13.34
CA GLN A 55 10.47 5.86 12.91
C GLN A 55 11.35 4.79 12.28
N VAL A 56 12.23 5.15 11.34
CA VAL A 56 13.17 4.21 10.72
C VAL A 56 14.12 3.60 11.76
N LYS A 57 14.73 4.42 12.63
CA LYS A 57 15.65 3.96 13.66
C LYS A 57 14.99 2.99 14.63
N ASN A 58 13.74 3.25 15.03
CA ASN A 58 12.97 2.35 15.90
C ASN A 58 12.76 0.99 15.24
N ILE A 59 12.36 0.99 13.97
CA ILE A 59 12.14 -0.23 13.17
C ILE A 59 13.45 -1.01 13.02
N THR A 60 14.56 -0.36 12.62
CA THR A 60 15.87 -1.01 12.46
C THR A 60 16.44 -1.58 13.76
N ASN A 61 16.11 -0.98 14.91
CA ASN A 61 16.55 -1.47 16.22
C ASN A 61 15.73 -2.69 16.68
N LEU A 62 14.48 -2.82 16.23
CA LEU A 62 13.60 -3.92 16.59
C LEU A 62 13.96 -5.20 15.84
N ASP A 63 14.44 -5.09 14.60
CA ASP A 63 14.59 -6.22 13.68
C ASP A 63 15.94 -6.21 12.96
N LYS A 64 16.87 -7.06 13.42
CA LYS A 64 18.00 -7.52 12.59
C LYS A 64 17.59 -8.55 11.53
N ASN A 65 16.30 -8.89 11.46
CA ASN A 65 15.77 -9.97 10.63
C ASN A 65 15.09 -9.50 9.32
N PHE A 66 15.16 -8.20 8.97
CA PHE A 66 14.54 -7.66 7.73
C PHE A 66 15.01 -8.31 6.43
N LEU A 67 16.07 -9.12 6.45
CA LEU A 67 16.68 -9.69 5.26
C LEU A 67 16.16 -11.08 4.86
N THR A 68 15.23 -11.70 5.58
CA THR A 68 14.63 -12.97 5.11
C THR A 68 13.46 -12.73 4.13
N TYR A 69 13.60 -11.84 3.16
CA TYR A 69 12.68 -11.77 2.01
C TYR A 69 13.05 -12.76 0.89
N ASP A 70 14.26 -13.35 0.97
CA ASP A 70 14.85 -14.23 -0.04
C ASP A 70 14.12 -15.58 -0.26
N GLN A 71 12.99 -15.84 0.40
CA GLN A 71 12.22 -17.07 0.22
C GLN A 71 10.75 -16.87 -0.14
N ILE A 72 10.36 -15.75 -0.77
CA ILE A 72 9.04 -15.74 -1.42
C ILE A 72 9.10 -16.62 -2.66
N LYS A 73 8.78 -17.91 -2.49
CA LYS A 73 8.42 -18.80 -3.59
C LYS A 73 7.08 -18.32 -4.14
N TYR A 74 7.12 -17.51 -5.19
CA TYR A 74 5.92 -17.11 -5.92
C TYR A 74 5.33 -18.35 -6.60
N GLN A 75 4.18 -18.83 -6.11
CA GLN A 75 3.39 -19.81 -6.85
C GLN A 75 2.62 -19.09 -7.94
N THR A 76 2.90 -19.44 -9.19
CA THR A 76 2.12 -18.98 -10.33
C THR A 76 0.91 -19.88 -10.50
N HIS A 77 -0.25 -19.27 -10.74
CA HIS A 77 -1.45 -20.05 -11.06
C HIS A 77 -1.39 -20.45 -12.54
N PRO A 78 -1.66 -21.71 -12.92
CA PRO A 78 -1.51 -22.18 -14.31
C PRO A 78 -2.39 -21.43 -15.32
N LYS A 79 -3.44 -20.74 -14.86
CA LYS A 79 -4.32 -19.89 -15.70
C LYS A 79 -3.99 -18.38 -15.65
N ALA A 80 -2.96 -17.97 -14.93
CA ALA A 80 -2.59 -16.55 -14.86
C ALA A 80 -1.89 -16.11 -16.15
N ILE A 81 -2.24 -14.92 -16.65
CA ILE A 81 -1.61 -14.30 -17.81
C ILE A 81 -0.69 -13.20 -17.29
N TYR A 82 0.61 -13.35 -17.53
CA TYR A 82 1.66 -12.42 -17.06
C TYR A 82 2.16 -11.46 -18.16
N THR A 83 1.60 -11.57 -19.36
CA THR A 83 1.89 -10.66 -20.47
C THR A 83 0.89 -9.51 -20.50
N SER A 84 1.29 -8.38 -21.11
CA SER A 84 0.39 -7.25 -21.32
C SER A 84 -0.82 -7.67 -22.18
N ARG A 85 -1.99 -7.10 -21.86
CA ARG A 85 -3.22 -7.27 -22.61
C ARG A 85 -4.08 -6.03 -22.50
N SER A 86 -4.84 -5.73 -23.55
CA SER A 86 -5.86 -4.69 -23.48
C SER A 86 -6.94 -5.09 -22.47
N LEU A 87 -7.33 -4.14 -21.61
CA LEU A 87 -8.39 -4.32 -20.63
C LEU A 87 -9.57 -3.41 -21.02
N ASN A 88 -10.76 -4.00 -21.10
CA ASN A 88 -11.98 -3.22 -21.29
C ASN A 88 -12.43 -2.67 -19.93
N LEU A 89 -12.18 -1.39 -19.69
CA LEU A 89 -12.47 -0.72 -18.41
C LEU A 89 -13.95 -0.27 -18.29
N SER A 90 -14.75 -0.36 -19.35
CA SER A 90 -16.14 0.14 -19.37
C SER A 90 -17.09 -0.58 -18.41
N LYS A 91 -16.72 -1.76 -17.92
CA LYS A 91 -17.55 -2.62 -17.06
C LYS A 91 -16.98 -2.78 -15.63
N LEU A 92 -16.05 -1.94 -15.21
CA LEU A 92 -15.49 -2.03 -13.87
C LEU A 92 -16.38 -1.32 -12.84
N SER A 93 -16.55 -1.95 -11.69
CA SER A 93 -17.15 -1.30 -10.52
C SER A 93 -16.29 -0.13 -10.06
N LYS A 94 -16.91 0.84 -9.38
CA LYS A 94 -16.16 1.91 -8.72
C LYS A 94 -15.11 1.32 -7.76
N PRO A 95 -13.91 1.90 -7.68
CA PRO A 95 -12.91 1.49 -6.69
C PRO A 95 -13.44 1.74 -5.28
N VAL A 96 -13.03 0.90 -4.33
CA VAL A 96 -13.44 0.99 -2.91
C VAL A 96 -12.21 0.81 -2.03
N ASN A 97 -12.09 1.62 -0.97
CA ASN A 97 -11.00 1.56 -0.01
C ASN A 97 -11.05 0.23 0.78
N ALA A 98 -9.89 -0.30 1.19
CA ALA A 98 -9.87 -1.49 2.05
C ALA A 98 -10.37 -1.11 3.44
N GLY A 99 -11.40 -1.80 3.94
CA GLY A 99 -12.01 -1.54 5.25
C GLY A 99 -13.39 -0.90 5.20
N SER A 100 -13.82 -0.33 4.06
CA SER A 100 -15.17 0.26 3.91
C SER A 100 -16.23 -0.75 3.47
N ARG A 101 -15.95 -2.06 3.52
CA ARG A 101 -16.95 -3.11 3.27
C ARG A 101 -17.73 -3.34 4.56
N HIS A 102 -18.80 -2.57 4.77
CA HIS A 102 -19.98 -3.13 5.45
C HIS A 102 -20.54 -4.18 4.49
N PHE A 103 -20.37 -5.46 4.84
CA PHE A 103 -21.15 -6.49 4.18
C PHE A 103 -22.52 -6.47 4.85
N ASP A 104 -23.45 -5.69 4.32
CA ASP A 104 -24.86 -5.90 4.61
C ASP A 104 -25.28 -7.15 3.84
N PHE A 105 -25.00 -8.31 4.42
CA PHE A 105 -25.65 -9.54 3.99
C PHE A 105 -27.08 -9.47 4.50
N GLU A 106 -27.99 -8.92 3.68
CA GLU A 106 -29.40 -9.24 3.81
C GLU A 106 -29.53 -10.75 3.55
N ILE A 107 -29.64 -11.52 4.62
CA ILE A 107 -30.04 -12.93 4.56
C ILE A 107 -31.51 -12.92 4.13
N PRO A 108 -31.87 -13.47 2.96
CA PRO A 108 -33.27 -13.62 2.61
C PRO A 108 -33.91 -14.59 3.60
N ASP A 109 -35.00 -14.19 4.24
CA ASP A 109 -35.83 -15.08 5.02
C ASP A 109 -36.26 -16.26 4.15
N VAL A 110 -35.76 -17.45 4.49
CA VAL A 110 -36.22 -18.71 3.91
C VAL A 110 -37.57 -19.03 4.57
N LYS A 111 -38.64 -18.93 3.80
CA LYS A 111 -39.95 -19.52 4.14
C LYS A 111 -39.94 -21.03 3.92
#